data_AF-A0A2R6H8Y4-F1
#
_entry.id   AF-A0A2R6H8Y4-F1
#
_cell.length_a   1.000
_cell.length_b   1.000
_cell.length_c   1.000
_cell.angle_alpha   90.00
_cell.angle_beta   90.00
_cell.angle_gamma   90.00
#
_symmetry.space_group_name_H-M   'P 1'
#
loop_
_entity.id
_entity.type
_entity.pdbx_description
1 polymer ?
#
loop_
_entity_poly.entity_id
_entity_poly.type
_entity_poly.pdbx_seq_one_letter_code
_entity_poly.pdbx_strand_id
1 'polypeptide(L)'
;MDQPEPAEDWPGRPLSEAEAEDHLGGDVVGVWVMDHDEGVRSVTVPADAPEDAVIDVVLETEDAFEMYSYTGGRWMDYGVQHKDDKEAPSMAGTLASYRLLAGESTLNIG
;
A
#
# COMPACT_ATOMS: atom_id res chain seq x y z
N MET A 1 -4.99 1.57 16.72
CA MET A 1 -3.84 1.29 15.84
C MET A 1 -2.61 1.40 16.70
N ASP A 2 -1.78 0.36 16.66
CA ASP A 2 -0.43 0.41 17.20
C ASP A 2 0.43 1.41 16.42
N GLN A 3 1.59 1.76 16.98
CA GLN A 3 2.52 2.63 16.27
C GLN A 3 3.10 1.88 15.06
N PRO A 4 3.26 2.55 13.91
CA PRO A 4 3.84 1.90 12.74
C PRO A 4 5.28 1.49 13.02
N GLU A 5 5.65 0.31 12.53
CA GLU A 5 6.97 -0.30 12.72
C GLU A 5 7.75 -0.33 11.38
N PRO A 6 9.09 -0.36 11.39
CA PRO A 6 9.85 -0.49 10.15
C PRO A 6 9.53 -1.81 9.44
N ALA A 7 9.22 -1.75 8.14
CA ALA A 7 9.01 -2.94 7.33
C ALA A 7 10.39 -3.49 6.87
N GLU A 8 10.97 -4.41 7.64
CA GLU A 8 12.38 -4.83 7.46
C GLU A 8 12.65 -5.54 6.13
N ASP A 9 11.64 -6.19 5.55
CA ASP A 9 11.74 -6.92 4.27
C ASP A 9 11.58 -6.02 3.03
N TRP A 10 11.29 -4.73 3.23
CA TRP A 10 11.06 -3.78 2.14
C TRP A 10 12.34 -3.04 1.74
N PRO A 11 12.49 -2.64 0.47
CA PRO A 11 13.69 -1.96 0.01
C PRO A 11 13.84 -0.57 0.64
N GLY A 12 15.07 -0.10 0.86
CA GLY A 12 15.36 1.24 1.39
C GLY A 12 15.06 2.41 0.42
N ARG A 13 14.13 2.24 -0.52
CA ARG A 13 13.70 3.21 -1.53
C ARG A 13 12.22 3.00 -1.89
N PRO A 14 11.56 3.99 -2.53
CA PRO A 14 10.26 3.76 -3.14
C PRO A 14 10.29 2.61 -4.14
N LEU A 15 9.16 1.91 -4.25
CA LEU A 15 8.95 0.89 -5.28
C LEU A 15 8.64 1.57 -6.61
N SER A 16 8.95 0.92 -7.72
CA SER A 16 8.28 1.17 -9.00
C SER A 16 6.90 0.48 -9.00
N GLU A 17 6.02 0.84 -9.94
CA GLU A 17 4.73 0.13 -10.10
C GLU A 17 4.98 -1.36 -10.37
N ALA A 18 5.95 -1.70 -11.23
CA ALA A 18 6.29 -3.10 -11.51
C ALA A 18 6.74 -3.88 -10.27
N GLU A 19 7.52 -3.26 -9.38
CA GLU A 19 7.92 -3.90 -8.13
C GLU A 19 6.76 -4.04 -7.15
N ALA A 20 5.82 -3.08 -7.13
CA ALA A 20 4.60 -3.21 -6.36
C ALA A 20 3.71 -4.35 -6.91
N GLU A 21 3.59 -4.47 -8.24
CA GLU A 21 2.87 -5.56 -8.90
C GLU A 21 3.43 -6.94 -8.56
N ASP A 22 4.75 -7.07 -8.40
CA ASP A 22 5.42 -8.34 -8.04
C ASP A 22 5.00 -8.87 -6.65
N HIS A 23 4.40 -8.04 -5.79
CA HIS A 23 3.79 -8.52 -4.54
C HIS A 23 2.50 -9.32 -4.76
N LEU A 24 1.92 -9.30 -5.96
CA LEU A 24 0.77 -10.11 -6.31
C LEU A 24 1.16 -11.59 -6.38
N GLY A 25 0.58 -12.41 -5.51
CA GLY A 25 0.84 -13.84 -5.42
C GLY A 25 0.89 -14.36 -3.99
N GLY A 26 0.96 -15.68 -3.83
CA GLY A 26 0.83 -16.30 -2.51
C GLY A 26 -0.59 -16.06 -1.96
N ASP A 27 -0.67 -15.35 -0.84
CA ASP A 27 -1.93 -15.01 -0.16
C ASP A 27 -2.49 -13.63 -0.58
N VAL A 28 -1.74 -12.86 -1.38
CA VAL A 28 -2.14 -11.53 -1.87
C VAL A 28 -3.00 -11.67 -3.13
N VAL A 29 -4.23 -11.16 -3.06
CA VAL A 29 -5.22 -11.19 -4.15
C VAL A 29 -5.30 -9.86 -4.91
N GLY A 30 -4.91 -8.75 -4.27
CA GLY A 30 -4.93 -7.43 -4.87
C GLY A 30 -3.83 -6.52 -4.33
N VAL A 31 -3.23 -5.72 -5.22
CA VAL A 31 -2.24 -4.70 -4.87
C VAL A 31 -2.82 -3.33 -5.15
N TRP A 32 -2.94 -2.53 -4.10
CA TRP A 32 -3.50 -1.18 -4.13
C TRP A 32 -2.39 -0.16 -3.95
N VAL A 33 -2.39 0.90 -4.77
CA VAL A 33 -1.43 2.00 -4.65
C VAL A 33 -2.12 3.34 -4.60
N MET A 34 -1.56 4.30 -3.87
CA MET A 34 -2.05 5.67 -3.92
C MET A 34 -1.32 6.47 -5.00
N ASP A 35 -2.09 7.01 -5.95
CA ASP A 35 -1.58 7.98 -6.92
C ASP A 35 -1.52 9.36 -6.23
N HIS A 36 -0.35 9.69 -5.69
CA HIS A 36 -0.14 11.01 -5.08
C HIS A 36 -0.03 12.12 -6.11
N ASP A 37 -0.64 13.27 -5.84
CA ASP A 37 -0.42 14.48 -6.62
C ASP A 37 1.07 14.89 -6.64
N GLU A 38 1.50 15.57 -7.71
CA GLU A 38 2.89 16.00 -7.91
C GLU A 38 3.48 16.77 -6.72
N GLY A 39 2.65 17.54 -6.01
CA GLY A 39 3.07 18.28 -4.82
C GLY A 39 3.53 17.40 -3.66
N VAL A 40 2.85 16.26 -3.43
CA VAL A 40 3.23 15.30 -2.40
C VAL A 40 4.42 14.45 -2.86
N ARG A 41 4.43 14.05 -4.13
CA ARG A 41 5.54 13.31 -4.74
C ARG A 41 6.84 14.08 -4.61
N SER A 42 6.86 15.37 -4.94
CA SER A 42 8.06 16.22 -4.94
C SER A 42 8.75 16.34 -3.56
N VAL A 43 8.01 16.17 -2.45
CA VAL A 43 8.55 16.25 -1.08
C VAL A 43 8.99 14.88 -0.56
N THR A 44 8.30 13.82 -0.96
CA THR A 44 8.42 12.49 -0.34
C THR A 44 9.28 11.55 -1.16
N VAL A 45 9.22 11.67 -2.48
CA VAL A 45 9.91 10.82 -3.45
C VAL A 45 11.32 11.41 -3.69
N PRO A 46 12.40 10.66 -3.40
CA PRO A 46 13.75 11.06 -3.73
C PRO A 46 13.93 11.33 -5.23
N ALA A 47 14.83 12.24 -5.60
CA ALA A 47 15.06 12.62 -7.00
C ALA A 47 15.62 11.47 -7.87
N ASP A 48 16.17 10.43 -7.25
CA ASP A 48 16.70 9.22 -7.88
C ASP A 48 15.70 8.05 -7.90
N ALA A 49 14.47 8.26 -7.40
CA ALA A 49 13.43 7.25 -7.43
C ALA A 49 12.85 7.05 -8.85
N PRO A 50 12.15 5.92 -9.10
CA PRO A 50 11.47 5.69 -10.37
C PRO A 50 10.46 6.79 -10.73
N GLU A 51 10.23 7.03 -12.02
CA GLU A 51 9.24 8.03 -12.47
C GLU A 51 7.82 7.66 -12.00
N ASP A 52 7.54 6.36 -11.96
CA ASP A 52 6.36 5.67 -11.47
C ASP A 52 6.48 5.28 -9.98
N ALA A 53 7.28 6.02 -9.20
CA ALA A 53 7.48 5.70 -7.79
C ALA A 53 6.15 5.58 -7.02
N VAL A 54 6.04 4.48 -6.29
CA VAL A 54 4.97 4.15 -5.35
C VAL A 54 5.52 4.28 -3.93
N ILE A 55 4.80 5.03 -3.10
CA ILE A 55 5.16 5.29 -1.70
C ILE A 55 4.05 4.92 -0.71
N ASP A 56 2.87 4.53 -1.19
CA ASP A 56 1.77 4.00 -0.37
C ASP A 56 1.22 2.76 -1.07
N VAL A 57 1.29 1.62 -0.37
CA VAL A 57 0.87 0.30 -0.86
C VAL A 57 -0.06 -0.34 0.17
N VAL A 58 -1.17 -0.89 -0.29
CA VAL A 58 -2.01 -1.80 0.50
C VAL A 58 -2.07 -3.15 -0.20
N LEU A 59 -1.61 -4.19 0.50
CA LEU A 59 -1.72 -5.57 0.02
C LEU A 59 -3.03 -6.14 0.56
N GLU A 60 -3.96 -6.46 -0.35
CA GLU A 60 -5.19 -7.15 -0.02
C GLU A 60 -4.94 -8.66 -0.08
N THR A 61 -5.17 -9.35 1.03
CA THR A 61 -5.20 -10.81 1.11
C THR A 61 -6.65 -11.30 1.13
N GLU A 62 -6.89 -12.61 1.16
CA GLU A 62 -8.26 -13.13 1.30
C GLU A 62 -8.94 -12.62 2.59
N ASP A 63 -8.17 -12.50 3.68
CA ASP A 63 -8.70 -12.24 5.02
C ASP A 63 -8.41 -10.83 5.54
N ALA A 64 -7.49 -10.07 4.94
CA ALA A 64 -7.02 -8.82 5.52
C ALA A 64 -6.49 -7.79 4.49
N PHE A 65 -6.10 -6.63 5.03
CA PHE A 65 -5.36 -5.57 4.34
C PHE A 65 -4.10 -5.25 5.12
N GLU A 66 -2.95 -5.38 4.48
CA GLU A 66 -1.64 -5.04 5.03
C GLU A 66 -1.20 -3.69 4.45
N MET A 67 -0.86 -2.72 5.30
CA MET A 67 -0.70 -1.32 4.89
C MET A 67 0.75 -0.86 5.05
N TYR A 68 1.34 -0.34 3.97
CA TYR A 68 2.73 0.08 3.94
C TYR A 68 2.87 1.48 3.35
N SER A 69 3.73 2.30 3.96
CA SER A 69 4.06 3.64 3.46
C SER A 69 5.55 3.93 3.54
N TYR A 70 6.12 4.53 2.50
CA TYR A 70 7.49 5.01 2.45
C TYR A 70 7.56 6.46 2.95
N THR A 71 8.08 6.63 4.17
CA THR A 71 8.19 7.94 4.82
C THR A 71 9.51 8.07 5.57
N GLY A 72 10.09 9.28 5.54
CA GLY A 72 11.36 9.53 6.21
C GLY A 72 12.53 8.68 5.72
N GLY A 73 12.47 8.20 4.47
CA GLY A 73 13.55 7.41 3.85
C GLY A 73 13.48 5.90 4.13
N ARG A 74 12.35 5.36 4.58
CA ARG A 74 12.14 3.93 4.82
C ARG A 74 10.67 3.54 4.73
N TRP A 75 10.40 2.26 4.50
CA TRP A 75 9.05 1.71 4.60
C TRP A 75 8.65 1.48 6.05
N MET A 76 7.39 1.80 6.31
CA MET A 76 6.72 1.63 7.59
C MET A 76 5.50 0.72 7.38
N ASP A 77 5.39 -0.30 8.21
CA ASP A 77 4.23 -1.18 8.35
C ASP A 77 3.23 -0.52 9.32
N TYR A 78 2.04 -0.24 8.83
CA TYR A 78 0.93 0.36 9.59
C TYR A 78 -0.01 -0.66 10.21
N GLY A 79 0.34 -1.94 10.08
CA GLY A 79 -0.36 -3.08 10.60
C GLY A 79 -1.37 -3.67 9.62
N VAL A 80 -2.03 -4.70 10.12
CA VAL A 80 -2.98 -5.52 9.37
C VAL A 80 -4.39 -5.21 9.86
N GLN A 81 -5.31 -4.92 8.92
CA GLN A 81 -6.73 -4.82 9.20
C GLN A 81 -7.46 -6.06 8.66
N HIS A 82 -8.01 -6.86 9.57
CA HIS A 82 -8.79 -8.04 9.21
C HIS A 82 -10.19 -7.67 8.71
N LYS A 83 -10.64 -8.35 7.65
CA LYS A 83 -11.95 -8.11 7.02
C LYS A 83 -13.13 -8.55 7.88
N ASP A 84 -12.93 -9.49 8.79
CA ASP A 84 -13.97 -9.99 9.71
C ASP A 84 -14.08 -9.16 11.00
N ASP A 85 -13.16 -8.22 11.23
CA ASP A 85 -13.22 -7.30 12.36
C ASP A 85 -14.38 -6.31 12.21
N LYS A 86 -15.44 -6.52 12.99
CA LYS A 86 -16.66 -5.69 12.98
C LYS A 86 -16.50 -4.37 13.73
N GLU A 87 -15.47 -4.24 14.55
CA GLU A 87 -15.17 -3.03 15.31
C GLU A 87 -14.25 -2.10 14.52
N ALA A 88 -13.51 -2.63 13.54
CA ALA A 88 -12.70 -1.85 12.61
C ALA A 88 -13.56 -1.09 11.57
N PRO A 89 -13.17 0.15 11.21
CA PRO A 89 -13.80 0.86 10.11
C PRO A 89 -13.50 0.15 8.78
N SER A 90 -14.43 0.19 7.83
CA SER A 90 -14.24 -0.44 6.52
C SER A 90 -13.10 0.20 5.72
N MET A 91 -12.20 -0.63 5.16
CA MET A 91 -11.18 -0.20 4.21
C MET A 91 -11.74 0.37 2.91
N ALA A 92 -12.99 0.11 2.55
CA ALA A 92 -13.56 0.60 1.29
C ALA A 92 -13.50 2.15 1.19
N GLY A 93 -13.67 2.86 2.31
CA GLY A 93 -13.53 4.31 2.34
C GLY A 93 -12.08 4.79 2.15
N THR A 94 -11.11 4.07 2.71
CA THR A 94 -9.68 4.35 2.53
C THR A 94 -9.27 4.08 1.09
N LEU A 95 -9.64 2.91 0.56
CA LEU A 95 -9.28 2.45 -0.78
C LEU A 95 -10.00 3.20 -1.91
N ALA A 96 -11.06 3.96 -1.62
CA ALA A 96 -11.71 4.81 -2.62
C ALA A 96 -10.76 5.86 -3.23
N SER A 97 -9.69 6.24 -2.52
CA SER A 97 -8.62 7.12 -3.01
C SER A 97 -7.43 6.37 -3.59
N TYR A 98 -7.46 5.03 -3.59
CA TYR A 98 -6.40 4.17 -4.13
C TYR A 98 -6.82 3.62 -5.49
N ARG A 99 -5.83 3.30 -6.31
CA ARG A 99 -6.00 2.56 -7.55
C ARG A 99 -5.60 1.11 -7.32
N LEU A 100 -6.42 0.17 -7.80
CA LEU A 100 -6.02 -1.24 -7.89
C LEU A 100 -4.99 -1.33 -9.02
N LEU A 101 -3.74 -1.60 -8.66
CA LEU A 101 -2.63 -1.74 -9.59
C LEU A 101 -2.61 -3.14 -10.21
N ALA A 102 -2.78 -4.18 -9.38
CA ALA A 102 -2.70 -5.57 -9.79
C ALA A 102 -3.75 -6.45 -9.09
N GLY A 103 -4.17 -7.53 -9.75
CA GLY A 103 -5.06 -8.54 -9.16
C GLY A 103 -6.54 -8.17 -9.22
N GLU A 104 -7.31 -8.73 -8.29
CA GLU A 104 -8.75 -8.50 -8.14
C GLU A 104 -9.06 -8.17 -6.69
N SER A 105 -9.97 -7.22 -6.46
CA SER A 105 -10.43 -6.93 -5.11
C SER A 105 -11.66 -7.75 -4.76
N THR A 106 -11.66 -8.29 -3.55
CA THR A 106 -12.83 -8.95 -2.99
C THR A 106 -13.82 -7.94 -2.38
N LEU A 107 -13.41 -6.68 -2.23
CA LEU A 107 -14.29 -5.60 -1.80
C LEU A 107 -15.22 -5.19 -2.94
N ASN A 108 -16.50 -5.05 -2.62
CA ASN A 108 -17.45 -4.41 -3.52
C ASN A 108 -17.37 -2.89 -3.34
N ILE A 109 -16.42 -2.30 -4.05
CA ILE A 109 -16.21 -0.85 -4.20
C ILE A 109 -17.11 -0.38 -5.34
N GLY A 110 -18.37 -0.10 -4.97
CA GLY A 110 -19.45 0.29 -5.89
C GLY A 110 -19.33 1.72 -6.42
#